data_AF-A0A0U5INL9-F1
#
_entry.id   AF-A0A0U5INL9-F1
#
_cell.length_a   1.000
_cell.length_b   1.000
_cell.length_c   1.000
_cell.angle_alpha   90.00
_cell.angle_beta   90.00
_cell.angle_gamma   90.00
#
_symmetry.space_group_name_H-M   'P 1'
#
loop_
_entity.id
_entity.type
_entity.pdbx_description
1 polymer ?
#
loop_
_entity_poly.entity_id
_entity_poly.type
_entity_poly.pdbx_seq_one_letter_code
_entity_poly.pdbx_strand_id
1 'polypeptide(L)' 'MNEVKKTAEYRIYQKKSGRYAVQAKGKQWLHGADKEKVLLDEQLITRLRPKAPPAPEAAEETVAAE' A
#
# COMPACT_ATOMS: atom_id res chain seq x y z
N MET A 1 11.17 9.66 12.05
CA MET A 1 11.02 9.04 10.72
C MET A 1 11.26 7.56 10.95
N ASN A 2 10.34 6.71 10.52
CA ASN A 2 10.43 5.27 10.78
C ASN A 2 10.71 4.56 9.46
N GLU A 3 11.69 3.67 9.43
CA GLU A 3 11.90 2.75 8.30
C GLU A 3 10.78 1.71 8.38
N VAL A 4 9.91 1.70 7.36
CA VAL A 4 8.78 0.75 7.31
C VAL A 4 9.20 -0.52 6.62
N LYS A 5 10.00 -0.40 5.56
CA LYS A 5 10.42 -1.55 4.77
C LYS A 5 11.78 -1.28 4.13
N LYS A 6 12.59 -2.33 4.03
CA LYS A 6 13.91 -2.31 3.43
C LYS A 6 14.04 -3.49 2.48
N THR A 7 14.28 -3.19 1.22
CA THR A 7 14.55 -4.13 0.15
C THR A 7 15.96 -3.87 -0.39
N ALA A 8 16.51 -4.82 -1.16
CA ALA A 8 17.84 -4.67 -1.75
C ALA A 8 17.91 -3.55 -2.81
N GLU A 9 16.77 -3.20 -3.40
CA GLU A 9 16.64 -2.17 -4.44
C GLU A 9 16.20 -0.81 -3.88
N TYR A 10 15.41 -0.77 -2.80
CA TYR A 10 14.91 0.47 -2.22
C TYR A 10 14.56 0.34 -0.73
N ARG A 11 14.41 1.49 -0.07
CA ARG A 11 14.02 1.64 1.33
C ARG A 11 12.85 2.58 1.44
N ILE A 12 11.89 2.23 2.28
CA ILE A 12 10.65 2.97 2.45
C ILE A 12 10.59 3.51 3.87
N TYR A 13 10.41 4.82 3.96
CA TYR A 13 10.34 5.58 5.19
C TYR A 13 8.96 6.19 5.36
N GLN A 14 8.39 6.10 6.55
CA GLN A 14 7.18 6.83 6.93
C GLN A 14 7.56 8.05 7.76
N LYS A 15 7.14 9.23 7.29
CA LYS A 15 7.29 10.49 8.02
C LYS A 15 6.22 10.60 9.11
N LYS A 16 6.44 11.46 10.10
CA LYS A 16 5.42 11.76 11.14
C LYS A 16 4.09 12.24 10.55
N SER A 17 4.11 12.83 9.35
CA SER A 17 2.91 13.25 8.61
C SER A 17 2.14 12.11 7.94
N GLY A 18 2.47 10.84 8.19
CA GLY A 18 1.84 9.67 7.55
C GLY A 18 2.25 9.39 6.10
N ARG A 19 2.86 10.37 5.40
CA ARG A 19 3.34 10.20 4.02
C ARG A 19 4.60 9.31 3.95
N TYR A 20 4.64 8.47 2.92
CA TYR A 20 5.81 7.63 2.62
C TYR A 20 6.82 8.33 1.70
N ALA A 21 8.10 8.03 1.95
CA ALA A 21 9.24 8.39 1.13
C ALA A 21 9.97 7.10 0.71
N VAL A 22 10.44 7.04 -0.53
CA VAL A 22 11.16 5.89 -1.07
C VAL A 22 12.57 6.34 -1.45
N GLN A 23 13.56 5.59 -1.00
CA GLN A 23 14.98 5.80 -1.28
C GLN A 23 15.51 4.59 -2.06
N ALA A 24 15.99 4.80 -3.28
CA ALA A 24 16.60 3.74 -4.08
C ALA A 24 18.02 3.37 -3.59
N LYS A 25 18.54 2.24 -4.09
CA LYS A 25 19.88 1.68 -3.78
C LYS A 25 21.02 2.70 -3.90
N GLY A 26 20.89 3.70 -4.76
CA GLY A 26 21.86 4.79 -4.94
C GLY A 26 21.74 5.97 -3.96
N LYS A 27 20.98 5.85 -2.87
CA LYS A 27 20.57 6.99 -2.00
C LYS A 27 19.77 8.08 -2.73
N GLN A 28 19.33 7.78 -3.95
CA GLN A 28 18.41 8.63 -4.72
C GLN A 28 17.02 8.57 -4.10
N TRP A 29 16.41 9.72 -3.83
CA TRP A 29 15.01 9.77 -3.40
C TRP A 29 14.11 9.68 -4.63
N LEU A 30 13.20 8.70 -4.65
CA LEU A 30 12.21 8.58 -5.71
C LEU A 30 11.07 9.56 -5.46
N HIS A 31 10.60 10.19 -6.54
CA HIS A 31 9.54 11.21 -6.53
C HIS A 31 8.50 10.90 -7.60
N GLY A 32 7.31 11.51 -7.48
CA GLY A 32 6.21 11.33 -8.42
C GLY A 32 5.84 9.87 -8.67
N ALA A 33 5.77 9.51 -9.96
CA ALA A 33 5.30 8.21 -10.43
C ALA A 33 6.17 7.03 -9.97
N ASP A 34 7.51 7.15 -9.97
CA ASP A 34 8.40 6.09 -9.51
C ASP A 34 8.16 5.73 -8.05
N LYS A 35 7.97 6.76 -7.22
CA LYS A 35 7.66 6.58 -5.80
C LYS A 35 6.30 5.90 -5.62
N GLU A 36 5.28 6.34 -6.36
CA GLU A 36 3.95 5.75 -6.30
C GLU A 36 3.95 4.29 -6.73
N LYS A 37 4.69 3.95 -7.80
CA LYS A 37 4.78 2.59 -8.32
C LYS A 37 5.37 1.63 -7.29
N VAL A 38 6.45 2.01 -6.62
CA VAL A 38 7.06 1.22 -5.54
C VAL A 38 6.13 1.09 -4.33
N LEU A 39 5.50 2.18 -3.90
CA LEU A 39 4.58 2.13 -2.77
C LEU A 39 3.32 1.30 -3.07
N LEU A 40 2.89 1.24 -4.33
CA LEU A 40 1.78 0.43 -4.80
C LEU A 40 2.12 -1.06 -4.90
N ASP A 41 3.27 -1.36 -5.49
CA ASP A 41 3.80 -2.72 -5.62
C ASP A 41 3.95 -3.37 -4.23
N GLU A 42 4.45 -2.59 -3.27
CA GLU A 42 4.66 -3.01 -1.89
C GLU A 42 3.41 -2.92 -1.00
N GLN A 43 2.25 -2.54 -1.57
CA GLN A 43 0.97 -2.35 -0.87
C GLN A 43 1.02 -1.41 0.35
N LEU A 44 2.02 -0.53 0.44
CA LEU A 44 2.19 0.42 1.54
C LEU A 44 1.31 1.66 1.39
N ILE A 45 1.01 2.02 0.14
CA ILE A 45 -0.16 2.84 -0.15
C ILE A 45 -1.19 1.95 -0.81
N THR A 46 -2.35 1.88 -0.17
CA THR A 46 -3.57 1.54 -0.87
C THR A 46 -3.85 2.72 -1.79
N ARG A 47 -3.52 2.63 -3.09
CA ARG A 47 -4.40 3.33 -4.06
C ARG A 47 -5.79 2.87 -3.64
N LEU A 48 -6.73 3.80 -3.45
CA LEU A 48 -8.13 3.44 -3.55
C LEU A 48 -8.20 2.67 -4.88
N ARG A 49 -8.15 1.34 -4.80
CA ARG A 49 -8.68 0.50 -5.85
C ARG A 49 -10.07 1.13 -6.01
N PRO A 50 -10.49 1.59 -7.20
CA PRO A 50 -11.92 1.66 -7.43
C PRO A 50 -12.42 0.33 -6.90
N LYS A 51 -13.25 0.41 -5.85
CA LYS A 51 -13.71 -0.71 -5.06
C LYS A 51 -13.84 -1.87 -6.02
N ALA A 52 -13.00 -2.91 -5.87
CA ALA A 52 -13.23 -4.13 -6.61
C ALA A 52 -14.74 -4.37 -6.45
N PRO A 53 -15.51 -4.46 -7.56
CA PRO A 53 -16.96 -4.59 -7.46
C PRO A 53 -17.19 -5.66 -6.39
N PRO A 54 -18.06 -5.37 -5.41
CA PRO A 54 -18.23 -6.22 -4.25
C PRO A 54 -18.20 -7.66 -4.74
N ALA A 55 -17.31 -8.47 -4.15
CA ALA A 55 -17.35 -9.90 -4.37
C ALA A 55 -18.83 -10.29 -4.31
N PRO A 56 -19.38 -10.91 -5.38
CA PRO A 56 -20.80 -11.19 -5.44
C PRO A 56 -21.15 -11.89 -4.14
N GLU A 57 -22.20 -11.38 -3.52
CA GLU A 57 -22.86 -11.93 -2.35
C GLU A 57 -22.64 -13.45 -2.28
N ALA A 58 -21.82 -13.88 -1.32
CA ALA A 58 -22.09 -15.14 -0.67
C ALA A 58 -23.40 -14.91 0.10
N ALA A 59 -24.49 -14.99 -0.66
CA ALA A 59 -25.77 -15.42 -0.14
C ALA A 59 -25.54 -16.82 0.42
N GLU A 60 -25.40 -16.92 1.73
CA GLU A 60 -25.76 -18.10 2.49
C GLU A 60 -26.38 -17.55 3.79
N GLU A 61 -27.63 -17.16 3.70
CA GLU A 61 -28.81 -17.96 4.08
C GLU A 61 -29.11 -17.85 5.59
N THR A 62 -30.31 -17.32 5.85
CA THR A 62 -31.20 -17.59 6.99
C THR A 62 -30.81 -17.04 8.37
N VAL A 63 -31.44 -15.95 8.82
CA VAL A 63 -32.63 -15.94 9.71
C VAL A 63 -32.78 -17.15 10.64
N ALA A 64 -32.63 -16.86 11.95
CA ALA A 64 -33.57 -17.16 13.04
C ALA A 64 -34.24 -18.55 13.17
N ALA A 65 -34.18 -19.04 14.42
CA ALA A 65 -35.11 -19.94 15.12
C ALA A 65 -34.87 -21.46 15.02
N GLU A 66 -34.34 -22.03 16.10
CA GLU A 66 -35.07 -22.96 16.99
C GLU A 66 -34.56 -22.82 18.43
#